data_AF-A0A2N2MAF2-F1
#
_entry.id   AF-A0A2N2MAF2-F1
#
_cell.length_a   1.000
_cell.length_b   1.000
_cell.length_c   1.000
_cell.angle_alpha   90.00
_cell.angle_beta   90.00
_cell.angle_gamma   90.00
#
_symmetry.space_group_name_H-M   'P 1'
#
loop_
_entity.id
_entity.type
_entity.pdbx_description
1 polymer ?
#
loop_
_entity_poly.entity_id
_entity_poly.type
_entity_poly.pdbx_seq_one_letter_code
_entity_poly.pdbx_strand_id
1 'polypeptide(L)'
;NLWLADAGFTGGGVVDRGNIAIGNTLNDRIYQTERWGMSAFARTVPNGSYQVNLHFAETYAGITAAGQRVFSANVEGTTIANIDIFAQAGGKNIALIKTANVVVTDGQLNIAFTASVNNPEINGIEIIPSGSSATNTPGPSPTSTGGGLPFNDTVYQGGAQEIPGVVDFEYYDFGGEGVAYHDMDNANSGSCGLNPCNGSYLNEFRKNESADTSYVKFGNNPPIDDSIYSLVTQVPNELYLGWTVPGEWTNYTVDVQQAGLYSINIMYTKPQPGTLSFSVNGVNLTGNIDLPLTFNAADTLDWRNWHHWNKVNDAGQIRLEAGVQVLTLNIGFNGNFDYAEFVYVGP
;
A
#
# COMPACT_ATOMS: atom_id res chain seq x y z
N ASN A 1 -6.24 -12.65 2.98
CA ASN A 1 -6.27 -13.65 1.87
C ASN A 1 -6.71 -15.01 2.39
N LEU A 2 -7.65 -15.67 1.70
CA LEU A 2 -7.99 -17.06 1.93
C LEU A 2 -6.98 -17.94 1.18
N TRP A 3 -6.23 -18.77 1.90
CA TRP A 3 -5.21 -19.64 1.33
C TRP A 3 -5.76 -21.05 1.08
N LEU A 4 -5.47 -21.59 -0.11
CA LEU A 4 -5.83 -22.96 -0.48
C LEU A 4 -4.66 -23.91 -0.18
N ALA A 5 -4.99 -25.18 0.02
CA ALA A 5 -3.97 -26.23 0.07
C ALA A 5 -3.19 -26.31 -1.26
N ASP A 6 -1.96 -26.78 -1.18
CA ASP A 6 -1.07 -26.82 -2.33
C ASP A 6 -1.55 -27.81 -3.41
N ALA A 7 -1.56 -27.36 -4.66
CA ALA A 7 -1.96 -28.15 -5.83
C ALA A 7 -1.16 -27.70 -7.05
N GLY A 8 -1.11 -28.53 -8.10
CA GLY A 8 -0.43 -28.16 -9.36
C GLY A 8 1.09 -28.34 -9.36
N PHE A 9 1.68 -28.91 -8.31
CA PHE A 9 3.12 -29.17 -8.23
C PHE A 9 3.53 -30.48 -8.90
N THR A 10 4.73 -30.48 -9.49
CA THR A 10 5.43 -31.67 -9.97
C THR A 10 6.56 -32.02 -9.00
N GLY A 11 6.46 -33.21 -8.39
CA GLY A 11 7.46 -33.73 -7.46
C GLY A 11 7.49 -33.03 -6.09
N GLY A 12 8.53 -33.32 -5.32
CA GLY A 12 8.73 -32.79 -3.97
C GLY A 12 7.91 -33.46 -2.87
N GLY A 13 8.21 -33.08 -1.63
CA GLY A 13 7.48 -33.45 -0.43
C GLY A 13 6.90 -32.23 0.28
N VAL A 14 5.95 -32.45 1.18
CA VAL A 14 5.38 -31.40 2.03
C VAL A 14 5.78 -31.63 3.48
N VAL A 15 5.87 -30.55 4.25
CA VAL A 15 6.06 -30.63 5.69
C VAL A 15 5.37 -29.46 6.39
N ASP A 16 4.83 -29.74 7.57
CA ASP A 16 4.27 -28.77 8.50
C ASP A 16 5.19 -28.74 9.72
N ARG A 17 5.73 -27.57 10.04
CA ARG A 17 6.64 -27.35 11.18
C ARG A 17 5.88 -27.07 12.48
N GLY A 18 4.55 -27.03 12.43
CA GLY A 18 3.72 -26.65 13.57
C GLY A 18 3.93 -25.18 13.93
N ASN A 19 3.61 -24.83 15.17
CA ASN A 19 3.52 -23.44 15.62
C ASN A 19 4.89 -22.82 15.97
N ILE A 20 5.78 -22.72 14.98
CA ILE A 20 7.01 -21.92 15.09
C ILE A 20 6.70 -20.46 14.76
N ALA A 21 7.32 -19.54 15.50
CA ALA A 21 7.20 -18.11 15.20
C ALA A 21 7.94 -17.77 13.91
N ILE A 22 7.30 -16.99 13.04
CA ILE A 22 7.89 -16.52 11.79
C ILE A 22 8.03 -14.99 11.85
N GLY A 23 9.25 -14.48 11.71
CA GLY A 23 9.51 -13.05 11.62
C GLY A 23 9.08 -12.47 10.26
N ASN A 24 8.89 -11.15 10.21
CA ASN A 24 8.51 -10.42 9.00
C ASN A 24 7.17 -10.84 8.38
N THR A 25 6.24 -11.34 9.20
CA THR A 25 4.87 -11.63 8.78
C THR A 25 3.90 -11.51 9.96
N LEU A 26 2.63 -11.27 9.65
CA LEU A 26 1.51 -11.39 10.58
C LEU A 26 0.69 -12.69 10.33
N ASN A 27 1.12 -13.51 9.37
CA ASN A 27 0.45 -14.75 9.00
C ASN A 27 1.45 -15.91 8.94
N ASP A 28 1.92 -16.31 10.11
CA ASP A 28 2.88 -17.40 10.30
C ASP A 28 2.42 -18.69 9.62
N ARG A 29 1.11 -18.94 9.56
CA ARG A 29 0.58 -20.24 9.11
C ARG A 29 1.02 -20.61 7.70
N ILE A 30 1.14 -19.64 6.79
CA ILE A 30 1.63 -19.89 5.42
C ILE A 30 3.05 -20.44 5.48
N TYR A 31 3.91 -19.78 6.27
CA TYR A 31 5.35 -20.05 6.38
C TYR A 31 5.69 -21.21 7.32
N GLN A 32 4.72 -21.73 8.06
CA GLN A 32 4.86 -22.94 8.87
C GLN A 32 4.70 -24.22 8.03
N THR A 33 4.18 -24.13 6.81
CA THR A 33 4.10 -25.23 5.85
C THR A 33 4.99 -24.96 4.65
N GLU A 34 5.71 -25.96 4.16
CA GLU A 34 6.52 -25.85 2.96
C GLU A 34 6.34 -27.07 2.06
N ARG A 35 6.46 -26.86 0.75
CA ARG A 35 6.81 -27.90 -0.22
C ARG A 35 8.28 -27.75 -0.57
N TRP A 36 9.01 -28.87 -0.58
CA TRP A 36 10.44 -28.89 -0.89
C TRP A 36 10.78 -29.95 -1.94
N GLY A 37 11.84 -29.73 -2.72
CA GLY A 37 12.33 -30.68 -3.72
C GLY A 37 11.40 -30.87 -4.93
N MET A 38 10.48 -29.93 -5.17
CA MET A 38 9.68 -29.86 -6.38
C MET A 38 10.49 -29.34 -7.56
N SER A 39 10.12 -29.73 -8.77
CA SER A 39 10.73 -29.23 -10.00
C SER A 39 9.86 -28.21 -10.72
N ALA A 40 8.55 -28.24 -10.51
CA ALA A 40 7.63 -27.34 -11.20
C ALA A 40 6.33 -27.12 -10.43
N PHE A 41 5.64 -26.03 -10.79
CA PHE A 41 4.25 -25.74 -10.48
C PHE A 41 3.55 -25.28 -11.76
N ALA A 42 2.31 -25.71 -11.96
CA ALA A 42 1.46 -25.24 -13.04
C ALA A 42 0.02 -25.02 -12.54
N ARG A 43 -0.59 -23.91 -12.95
CA ARG A 43 -2.00 -23.62 -12.66
C ARG A 43 -2.71 -23.02 -13.86
N THR A 44 -3.88 -23.56 -14.19
CA THR A 44 -4.76 -22.95 -15.19
C THR A 44 -5.23 -21.59 -14.70
N VAL A 45 -4.95 -20.56 -15.47
CA VAL A 45 -5.40 -19.19 -15.25
C VAL A 45 -5.79 -18.58 -16.59
N PRO A 46 -6.72 -17.60 -16.65
CA PRO A 46 -6.98 -16.88 -17.89
C PRO A 46 -5.70 -16.30 -18.49
N ASN A 47 -5.63 -16.18 -19.82
CA ASN A 47 -4.57 -15.39 -20.44
C ASN A 47 -4.63 -13.96 -19.92
N GLY A 48 -3.47 -13.40 -19.61
CA GLY A 48 -3.39 -12.08 -19.02
C GLY A 48 -2.09 -11.86 -18.29
N SER A 49 -1.90 -10.64 -17.84
CA SER A 49 -0.78 -10.29 -16.99
C SER A 49 -1.07 -10.68 -15.54
N TYR A 50 -0.03 -11.11 -14.84
CA TYR A 50 -0.12 -11.51 -13.44
C TYR A 50 1.09 -10.99 -12.67
N GLN A 51 0.84 -10.56 -11.44
CA GLN A 51 1.87 -10.53 -10.42
C GLN A 51 1.85 -11.88 -9.69
N VAL A 52 3.00 -12.51 -9.60
CA VAL A 52 3.20 -13.79 -8.91
C VAL A 52 4.12 -13.57 -7.73
N ASN A 53 3.60 -13.70 -6.51
CA ASN A 53 4.38 -13.63 -5.28
C ASN A 53 4.73 -15.05 -4.82
N LEU A 54 6.02 -15.32 -4.69
CA LEU A 54 6.57 -16.56 -4.17
C LEU A 54 6.97 -16.33 -2.72
N HIS A 55 6.31 -17.03 -1.80
CA HIS A 55 6.49 -16.89 -0.36
C HIS A 55 7.45 -17.96 0.15
N PHE A 56 8.48 -17.54 0.88
CA PHE A 56 9.54 -18.38 1.42
C PHE A 56 9.82 -18.06 2.89
N ALA A 57 10.31 -19.04 3.64
CA ALA A 57 10.89 -18.90 4.96
C ALA A 57 11.75 -20.14 5.21
N GLU A 58 13.05 -19.96 5.44
CA GLU A 58 13.92 -21.10 5.71
C GLU A 58 13.64 -21.67 7.11
N THR A 59 12.85 -22.74 7.16
CA THR A 59 12.45 -23.40 8.41
C THR A 59 13.19 -24.71 8.67
N TYR A 60 13.93 -25.24 7.70
CA TYR A 60 14.55 -26.54 7.83
C TYR A 60 15.74 -26.49 8.78
N ALA A 61 15.73 -27.32 9.83
CA ALA A 61 16.75 -27.38 10.86
C ALA A 61 18.20 -27.53 10.30
N GLY A 62 18.37 -28.19 9.16
CA GLY A 62 19.67 -28.41 8.53
C GLY A 62 20.29 -27.20 7.82
N ILE A 63 19.55 -26.12 7.57
CA ILE A 63 20.11 -24.87 7.00
C ILE A 63 20.38 -23.88 8.14
N THR A 64 21.64 -23.63 8.43
CA THR A 64 22.09 -22.81 9.57
C THR A 64 22.88 -21.58 9.16
N ALA A 65 23.17 -21.41 7.87
CA ALA A 65 23.92 -20.27 7.34
C ALA A 65 23.58 -20.00 5.87
N ALA A 66 23.89 -18.79 5.41
CA ALA A 66 23.86 -18.41 4.01
C ALA A 66 24.66 -19.40 3.13
N GLY A 67 24.19 -19.60 1.91
CA GLY A 67 24.80 -20.43 0.87
C GLY A 67 24.49 -21.93 0.99
N GLN A 68 23.85 -22.38 2.06
CA GLN A 68 23.55 -23.81 2.26
C GLN A 68 22.30 -24.29 1.52
N ARG A 69 21.44 -23.36 1.10
CA ARG A 69 20.38 -23.59 0.12
C ARG A 69 20.36 -22.42 -0.86
N VAL A 70 20.57 -22.72 -2.13
CA VAL A 70 20.52 -21.74 -3.22
C VAL A 70 19.82 -22.38 -4.40
N PHE A 71 18.77 -21.75 -4.91
CA PHE A 71 18.06 -22.23 -6.09
C PHE A 71 17.57 -21.05 -6.92
N SER A 72 16.98 -21.31 -8.08
CA SER A 72 16.34 -20.29 -8.91
C SER A 72 14.92 -20.73 -9.24
N ALA A 73 14.04 -19.76 -9.47
CA ALA A 73 12.70 -19.99 -9.99
C ALA A 73 12.56 -19.30 -11.35
N ASN A 74 11.92 -19.94 -12.32
CA ASN A 74 11.54 -19.32 -13.58
C ASN A 74 10.01 -19.30 -13.64
N VAL A 75 9.41 -18.11 -13.59
CA VAL A 75 7.96 -17.88 -13.64
C VAL A 75 7.64 -17.39 -15.05
N GLU A 76 6.95 -18.19 -15.86
CA GLU A 76 6.57 -17.83 -17.24
C GLU A 76 7.73 -17.21 -18.05
N GLY A 77 8.92 -17.81 -17.98
CA GLY A 77 10.12 -17.31 -18.66
C GLY A 77 10.92 -16.26 -17.89
N THR A 78 10.36 -15.65 -16.85
CA THR A 78 11.05 -14.67 -15.98
C THR A 78 11.81 -15.37 -14.87
N THR A 79 13.15 -15.26 -14.90
CA THR A 79 14.03 -15.93 -13.94
C THR A 79 14.29 -15.06 -12.71
N ILE A 80 14.00 -15.61 -11.52
CA ILE A 80 14.46 -15.15 -10.22
C ILE A 80 15.66 -16.03 -9.82
N ALA A 81 16.87 -15.53 -10.08
CA ALA A 81 18.10 -16.28 -9.88
C ALA A 81 18.61 -16.23 -8.43
N ASN A 82 19.33 -17.27 -8.02
CA ASN A 82 20.13 -17.31 -6.78
C ASN A 82 19.35 -16.93 -5.51
N ILE A 83 18.18 -17.52 -5.36
CA ILE A 83 17.36 -17.45 -4.15
C ILE A 83 18.08 -18.20 -3.03
N ASP A 84 18.61 -17.43 -2.08
CA ASP A 84 19.13 -17.90 -0.80
C ASP A 84 18.29 -17.27 0.30
N ILE A 85 17.33 -18.03 0.81
CA ILE A 85 16.30 -17.52 1.71
C ILE A 85 16.94 -17.10 3.03
N PHE A 86 17.87 -17.90 3.56
CA PHE A 86 18.57 -17.57 4.81
C PHE A 86 19.32 -16.25 4.68
N ALA A 87 20.11 -16.08 3.62
CA ALA A 87 20.87 -14.85 3.42
C ALA A 87 19.97 -13.63 3.19
N GLN A 88 18.93 -13.79 2.38
CA GLN A 88 18.08 -12.67 1.93
C GLN A 88 17.02 -12.28 2.96
N ALA A 89 16.57 -13.22 3.80
CA ALA A 89 15.65 -12.96 4.90
C ALA A 89 16.37 -12.55 6.19
N GLY A 90 17.70 -12.70 6.26
CA GLY A 90 18.50 -12.39 7.45
C GLY A 90 18.52 -13.49 8.52
N GLY A 91 18.12 -14.71 8.18
CA GLY A 91 18.15 -15.86 9.08
C GLY A 91 17.08 -16.91 8.80
N LYS A 92 16.91 -17.83 9.75
CA LYS A 92 15.82 -18.83 9.74
C LYS A 92 14.53 -18.23 10.23
N ASN A 93 13.41 -18.84 9.85
CA ASN A 93 12.08 -18.47 10.33
C ASN A 93 11.77 -16.98 10.11
N ILE A 94 12.22 -16.40 9.00
CA ILE A 94 11.89 -15.02 8.60
C ILE A 94 11.29 -15.11 7.19
N ALA A 95 10.12 -14.51 7.02
CA ALA A 95 9.41 -14.49 5.75
C ALA A 95 10.16 -13.65 4.71
N LEU A 96 10.23 -14.19 3.49
CA LEU A 96 10.78 -13.57 2.31
C LEU A 96 9.80 -13.75 1.16
N ILE A 97 9.52 -12.67 0.42
CA ILE A 97 8.68 -12.71 -0.77
C ILE A 97 9.55 -12.36 -1.97
N LYS A 98 9.43 -13.15 -3.05
CA LYS A 98 9.98 -12.82 -4.37
C LYS A 98 8.85 -12.69 -5.38
N THR A 99 8.86 -11.58 -6.09
CA THR A 99 7.78 -11.23 -7.02
C THR A 99 8.26 -11.34 -8.46
N ALA A 100 7.45 -11.93 -9.33
CA ALA A 100 7.60 -11.88 -10.77
C ALA A 100 6.31 -11.35 -11.42
N ASN A 101 6.44 -10.33 -12.27
CA ASN A 101 5.35 -9.89 -13.13
C ASN A 101 5.48 -10.60 -14.47
N VAL A 102 4.43 -11.31 -14.89
CA VAL A 102 4.46 -12.21 -16.04
C VAL A 102 3.22 -12.08 -16.90
N VAL A 103 3.29 -12.58 -18.13
CA VAL A 103 2.14 -12.67 -19.03
C VAL A 103 1.91 -14.12 -19.38
N VAL A 104 0.72 -14.63 -19.04
CA VAL A 104 0.26 -15.96 -19.43
C VAL A 104 -0.44 -15.86 -20.77
N THR A 105 0.01 -16.65 -21.75
CA THR A 105 -0.49 -16.60 -23.14
C THR A 105 -1.14 -17.90 -23.62
N ASP A 106 -1.01 -18.98 -22.88
CA ASP A 106 -1.47 -20.33 -23.22
C ASP A 106 -2.53 -20.89 -22.24
N GLY A 107 -2.98 -20.08 -21.29
CA GLY A 107 -3.96 -20.43 -20.27
C GLY A 107 -3.37 -21.18 -19.07
N GLN A 108 -2.03 -21.24 -18.95
CA GLN A 108 -1.35 -21.94 -17.88
C GLN A 108 -0.19 -21.10 -17.32
N LEU A 109 -0.22 -20.80 -16.03
CA LEU A 109 0.92 -20.21 -15.34
C LEU A 109 1.86 -21.31 -14.89
N ASN A 110 3.10 -21.27 -15.37
CA ASN A 110 4.16 -22.23 -15.13
C ASN A 110 5.27 -21.60 -14.28
N ILE A 111 5.77 -22.38 -13.32
CA ILE A 111 6.95 -22.07 -12.54
C ILE A 111 7.87 -23.28 -12.56
N ALA A 112 9.11 -23.09 -12.98
CA ALA A 112 10.15 -24.11 -12.89
C ALA A 112 11.14 -23.76 -11.77
N PHE A 113 11.54 -24.76 -10.98
CA PHE A 113 12.51 -24.60 -9.90
C PHE A 113 13.80 -25.34 -10.23
N THR A 114 14.94 -24.67 -10.08
CA THR A 114 16.26 -25.22 -10.40
C THR A 114 17.18 -25.09 -9.19
N ALA A 115 17.60 -26.24 -8.64
CA ALA A 115 18.57 -26.30 -7.55
C ALA A 115 19.97 -25.90 -8.02
N SER A 116 20.64 -25.02 -7.27
CA SER A 116 22.08 -24.80 -7.38
C SER A 116 22.82 -25.47 -6.20
N VAL A 117 22.29 -25.31 -4.99
CA VAL A 117 22.75 -25.93 -3.74
C VAL A 117 21.51 -26.36 -2.96
N ASN A 118 21.39 -27.66 -2.67
CA ASN A 118 20.25 -28.26 -1.96
C ASN A 118 18.90 -28.04 -2.69
N ASN A 119 17.82 -28.62 -2.15
CA ASN A 119 16.52 -28.63 -2.79
C ASN A 119 15.84 -27.24 -2.75
N PRO A 120 15.10 -26.85 -3.80
CA PRO A 120 14.18 -25.71 -3.74
C PRO A 120 13.11 -25.93 -2.68
N GLU A 121 12.58 -24.86 -2.13
CA GLU A 121 11.42 -24.89 -1.21
C GLU A 121 10.49 -23.71 -1.47
N ILE A 122 9.22 -23.82 -1.09
CA ILE A 122 8.22 -22.74 -1.15
C ILE A 122 7.14 -22.96 -0.09
N ASN A 123 6.67 -21.86 0.51
CA ASN A 123 5.59 -21.87 1.50
C ASN A 123 4.24 -21.49 0.89
N GLY A 124 4.25 -20.62 -0.12
CA GLY A 124 3.03 -20.14 -0.75
C GLY A 124 3.27 -19.51 -2.12
N ILE A 125 2.25 -19.55 -2.96
CA ILE A 125 2.22 -18.88 -4.26
C ILE A 125 0.95 -18.06 -4.33
N GLU A 126 1.08 -16.76 -4.52
CA GLU A 126 -0.02 -15.85 -4.79
C GLU A 126 0.01 -15.47 -6.27
N ILE A 127 -1.11 -15.61 -6.97
CA ILE A 127 -1.24 -15.29 -8.39
C ILE A 127 -2.34 -14.24 -8.50
N ILE A 128 -1.95 -13.00 -8.77
CA ILE A 128 -2.85 -11.85 -8.77
C ILE A 128 -2.99 -11.38 -10.21
N PRO A 129 -4.20 -11.44 -10.82
CA PRO A 129 -4.43 -10.84 -12.12
C PRO A 129 -4.04 -9.36 -12.09
N SER A 130 -3.10 -8.98 -12.95
CA SER A 130 -2.82 -7.58 -13.26
C SER A 130 -3.75 -7.24 -14.43
N GLY A 131 -4.81 -6.46 -14.15
CA GLY A 131 -5.95 -6.25 -15.05
C GLY A 131 -5.59 -6.17 -16.53
N SER A 132 -6.25 -7.00 -17.35
CA SER A 132 -6.22 -6.92 -18.80
C SER A 132 -7.55 -6.33 -19.27
N SER A 133 -7.57 -5.03 -19.60
CA SER A 133 -8.60 -4.46 -20.46
C SER A 133 -8.29 -4.84 -21.91
N ALA A 134 -9.26 -5.44 -22.60
CA ALA A 134 -9.15 -5.74 -24.02
C ALA A 134 -9.20 -4.45 -24.86
N THR A 135 -8.39 -4.45 -25.93
CA THR A 135 -8.36 -3.57 -27.12
C THR A 135 -7.44 -2.32 -27.12
N ASN A 136 -6.26 -2.53 -27.71
CA ASN A 136 -5.50 -1.66 -28.65
C ASN A 136 -5.36 -0.15 -28.40
N THR A 137 -4.27 0.25 -27.72
CA THR A 137 -3.18 1.11 -28.24
C THR A 137 -2.00 1.08 -27.24
N PRO A 138 -0.72 1.12 -27.67
CA PRO A 138 0.41 1.11 -26.74
C PRO A 138 0.56 2.50 -26.09
N GLY A 139 0.02 2.65 -24.88
CA GLY A 139 0.49 3.64 -23.91
C GLY A 139 1.67 3.03 -23.13
N PRO A 140 2.65 3.83 -22.67
CA PRO A 140 3.81 3.30 -21.95
C PRO A 140 3.36 2.63 -20.64
N SER A 141 3.78 1.38 -20.45
CA SER A 141 3.62 0.62 -19.21
C SER A 141 4.38 1.33 -18.07
N PRO A 142 3.80 1.43 -16.85
CA PRO A 142 4.40 2.16 -15.76
C PRO A 142 5.72 1.50 -15.35
N THR A 143 6.79 2.28 -15.41
CA THR A 143 8.03 2.01 -14.70
C THR A 143 7.70 1.84 -13.22
N SER A 144 8.13 0.75 -12.60
CA SER A 144 8.12 0.55 -11.14
C SER A 144 8.90 1.70 -10.49
N THR A 145 8.21 2.76 -10.09
CA THR A 145 8.74 3.95 -9.41
C THR A 145 8.55 3.84 -7.91
N GLY A 146 9.02 2.75 -7.28
CA GLY A 146 9.26 2.67 -5.82
C GLY A 146 8.09 2.91 -4.85
N GLY A 147 6.90 3.29 -5.33
CA GLY A 147 5.66 3.40 -4.56
C GLY A 147 5.08 2.02 -4.29
N GLY A 148 4.25 1.94 -3.25
CA GLY A 148 3.60 0.70 -2.83
C GLY A 148 2.61 0.11 -3.85
N LEU A 149 1.71 -0.75 -3.39
CA LEU A 149 0.60 -1.29 -4.16
C LEU A 149 -0.68 -0.48 -3.88
N PRO A 150 -1.54 -0.21 -4.87
CA PRO A 150 -2.79 0.49 -4.63
C PRO A 150 -3.62 -0.13 -3.52
N PHE A 151 -4.15 0.72 -2.63
CA PHE A 151 -4.96 0.29 -1.50
C PHE A 151 -6.23 -0.43 -1.96
N ASN A 152 -6.53 -1.54 -1.30
CA ASN A 152 -7.80 -2.24 -1.39
C ASN A 152 -7.99 -3.14 -0.18
N ASP A 153 -9.23 -3.35 0.23
CA ASP A 153 -9.59 -4.33 1.24
C ASP A 153 -11.02 -4.85 1.02
N THR A 154 -11.60 -5.47 2.06
CA THR A 154 -12.95 -6.05 1.99
C THR A 154 -14.07 -5.02 1.95
N VAL A 155 -13.82 -3.77 2.36
CA VAL A 155 -14.78 -2.67 2.43
C VAL A 155 -14.56 -1.70 1.26
N TYR A 156 -13.32 -1.33 0.95
CA TYR A 156 -12.94 -0.46 -0.16
C TYR A 156 -12.24 -1.26 -1.27
N GLN A 157 -12.81 -1.26 -2.47
CA GLN A 157 -12.30 -2.03 -3.62
C GLN A 157 -11.84 -1.14 -4.78
N GLY A 158 -11.41 0.09 -4.50
CA GLY A 158 -11.07 1.08 -5.54
C GLY A 158 -9.75 0.84 -6.25
N GLY A 159 -8.73 0.30 -5.58
CA GLY A 159 -7.42 0.09 -6.18
C GLY A 159 -6.74 1.43 -6.52
N ALA A 160 -6.17 1.54 -7.73
CA ALA A 160 -5.55 2.79 -8.17
C ALA A 160 -6.61 3.90 -8.26
N GLN A 161 -6.31 5.06 -7.67
CA GLN A 161 -7.27 6.16 -7.60
C GLN A 161 -7.28 6.95 -8.91
N GLU A 162 -8.46 7.25 -9.46
CA GLU A 162 -8.58 7.87 -10.78
C GLU A 162 -8.38 9.39 -10.73
N ILE A 163 -7.64 9.93 -11.71
CA ILE A 163 -7.50 11.37 -11.94
C ILE A 163 -7.88 11.67 -13.40
N PRO A 164 -8.75 12.66 -13.72
CA PRO A 164 -9.43 13.58 -12.81
C PRO A 164 -10.38 12.86 -11.86
N GLY A 165 -10.46 13.33 -10.62
CA GLY A 165 -11.20 12.65 -9.56
C GLY A 165 -10.68 12.98 -8.17
N VAL A 166 -11.17 12.24 -7.19
CA VAL A 166 -10.78 12.36 -5.79
C VAL A 166 -9.69 11.33 -5.50
N VAL A 167 -8.65 11.78 -4.81
CA VAL A 167 -7.65 10.94 -4.16
C VAL A 167 -7.84 11.07 -2.66
N ASP A 168 -8.39 10.03 -2.05
CA ASP A 168 -8.60 9.89 -0.61
C ASP A 168 -7.28 9.50 0.06
N PHE A 169 -6.89 10.24 1.10
CA PHE A 169 -5.54 10.15 1.67
C PHE A 169 -5.36 8.99 2.65
N GLU A 170 -6.43 8.50 3.27
CA GLU A 170 -6.42 7.30 4.09
C GLU A 170 -6.14 6.03 3.26
N TYR A 171 -6.41 6.07 1.96
CA TYR A 171 -6.21 4.98 0.99
C TYR A 171 -4.84 5.07 0.30
N TYR A 172 -3.82 5.52 1.04
CA TYR A 172 -2.42 5.44 0.61
C TYR A 172 -2.00 4.00 0.32
N ASP A 173 -0.99 3.80 -0.50
CA ASP A 173 -0.59 2.47 -0.96
C ASP A 173 -0.20 1.51 0.18
N PHE A 174 -0.21 0.21 -0.08
CA PHE A 174 0.42 -0.81 0.75
C PHE A 174 1.92 -0.91 0.45
N GLY A 175 2.74 -1.07 1.47
CA GLY A 175 4.18 -1.26 1.27
C GLY A 175 5.00 -1.06 2.54
N GLY A 176 4.38 -0.44 3.54
CA GLY A 176 5.00 -0.17 4.83
C GLY A 176 5.87 1.08 4.84
N GLU A 177 6.43 1.33 6.02
CA GLU A 177 7.32 2.43 6.34
C GLU A 177 8.54 2.48 5.40
N GLY A 178 8.81 3.67 4.84
CA GLY A 178 9.88 3.92 3.87
C GLY A 178 9.58 3.49 2.43
N VAL A 179 8.40 2.90 2.16
CA VAL A 179 7.99 2.45 0.82
C VAL A 179 6.69 3.12 0.39
N ALA A 180 5.60 2.87 1.11
CA ALA A 180 4.30 3.43 0.78
C ALA A 180 3.96 4.68 1.59
N TYR A 181 4.62 4.87 2.73
CA TYR A 181 4.51 6.06 3.55
C TYR A 181 5.80 6.22 4.39
N HIS A 182 5.96 7.38 5.01
CA HIS A 182 6.90 7.62 6.10
C HIS A 182 6.16 8.32 7.22
N ASP A 183 6.16 7.68 8.37
CA ASP A 183 5.66 8.21 9.63
C ASP A 183 6.83 8.49 10.59
N MET A 184 6.74 9.56 11.37
CA MET A 184 7.82 9.95 12.28
C MET A 184 7.85 9.13 13.57
N ASP A 185 6.78 8.37 13.83
CA ASP A 185 6.76 7.37 14.87
C ASP A 185 6.32 5.99 14.35
N ASN A 186 6.07 5.06 15.26
CA ASN A 186 5.81 3.66 14.94
C ASN A 186 4.43 3.17 15.39
N ALA A 187 3.49 4.09 15.62
CA ALA A 187 2.17 3.76 16.15
C ALA A 187 1.06 4.64 15.57
N ASN A 188 -0.04 4.01 15.13
CA ASN A 188 -1.24 4.73 14.74
C ASN A 188 -1.97 5.31 15.97
N SER A 189 -1.82 6.61 16.18
CA SER A 189 -2.45 7.46 17.19
C SER A 189 -3.97 7.51 17.07
N GLY A 190 -4.53 7.31 15.87
CA GLY A 190 -5.97 7.32 15.65
C GLY A 190 -6.60 5.93 15.84
N SER A 191 -6.30 4.98 14.95
CA SER A 191 -6.86 3.63 14.92
C SER A 191 -6.26 2.75 16.02
N CYS A 192 -7.10 2.23 16.91
CA CYS A 192 -6.71 1.57 18.16
C CYS A 192 -5.86 2.40 19.16
N GLY A 193 -5.55 3.67 18.85
CA GLY A 193 -4.97 4.64 19.77
C GLY A 193 -6.05 5.49 20.45
N LEU A 194 -6.57 6.49 19.73
CA LEU A 194 -7.72 7.30 20.15
C LEU A 194 -9.03 6.50 20.03
N ASN A 195 -9.20 5.78 18.92
CA ASN A 195 -10.38 4.97 18.65
C ASN A 195 -10.27 3.63 19.40
N PRO A 196 -11.38 3.08 19.94
CA PRO A 196 -11.32 1.83 20.69
C PRO A 196 -11.03 0.62 19.78
N CYS A 197 -10.07 -0.23 20.18
CA CYS A 197 -9.75 -1.47 19.46
C CYS A 197 -10.80 -2.56 19.74
N ASN A 198 -11.94 -2.50 19.02
CA ASN A 198 -13.14 -3.32 19.27
C ASN A 198 -13.60 -4.17 18.08
N GLY A 199 -12.76 -4.30 17.05
CA GLY A 199 -13.02 -5.07 15.82
C GLY A 199 -13.83 -4.32 14.75
N SER A 200 -14.27 -3.09 14.99
CA SER A 200 -14.99 -2.32 13.97
C SER A 200 -14.02 -1.76 12.93
N TYR A 201 -14.44 -1.75 11.66
CA TYR A 201 -13.64 -1.24 10.54
C TYR A 201 -13.09 0.18 10.80
N LEU A 202 -13.95 1.12 11.17
CA LEU A 202 -13.55 2.53 11.34
C LEU A 202 -12.58 2.74 12.51
N ASN A 203 -12.74 2.01 13.63
CA ASN A 203 -11.83 2.17 14.77
C ASN A 203 -10.48 1.48 14.58
N GLU A 204 -10.40 0.50 13.67
CA GLU A 204 -9.24 -0.36 13.47
C GLU A 204 -8.62 -0.20 12.08
N PHE A 205 -9.07 0.79 11.31
CA PHE A 205 -8.66 1.00 9.93
C PHE A 205 -7.14 1.17 9.87
N ARG A 206 -6.45 0.23 9.20
CA ARG A 206 -4.99 0.22 9.07
C ARG A 206 -4.22 0.31 10.39
N LYS A 207 -4.81 -0.17 11.50
CA LYS A 207 -4.19 -0.15 12.86
C LYS A 207 -2.81 -0.80 12.99
N ASN A 208 -2.40 -1.60 12.02
CA ASN A 208 -1.12 -2.32 12.03
C ASN A 208 -0.03 -1.60 11.24
N GLU A 209 -0.34 -0.44 10.68
CA GLU A 209 0.60 0.48 10.02
C GLU A 209 0.80 1.68 10.95
N SER A 210 1.95 2.35 10.85
CA SER A 210 2.26 3.49 11.72
C SER A 210 1.58 4.78 11.28
N ALA A 211 1.34 4.98 9.98
CA ALA A 211 0.60 6.16 9.50
C ALA A 211 -0.75 6.32 10.21
N ASP A 212 -0.95 7.52 10.72
CA ASP A 212 -2.07 7.86 11.58
C ASP A 212 -3.39 8.02 10.81
N THR A 213 -4.41 7.25 11.20
CA THR A 213 -5.73 7.27 10.55
C THR A 213 -6.85 7.31 11.56
N SER A 214 -7.93 8.02 11.24
CA SER A 214 -9.15 8.04 12.03
C SER A 214 -10.34 8.36 11.12
N TYR A 215 -11.49 8.69 11.69
CA TYR A 215 -12.70 9.04 10.96
C TYR A 215 -13.45 10.19 11.64
N VAL A 216 -14.23 10.90 10.83
CA VAL A 216 -15.08 12.04 11.19
C VAL A 216 -16.20 11.61 12.16
N LYS A 217 -16.34 12.31 13.28
CA LYS A 217 -17.28 12.01 14.37
C LYS A 217 -18.23 13.16 14.63
N PHE A 218 -19.53 12.90 14.42
CA PHE A 218 -20.62 13.85 14.63
C PHE A 218 -21.46 13.47 15.84
N GLY A 219 -22.15 14.46 16.42
CA GLY A 219 -23.10 14.26 17.53
C GLY A 219 -22.43 14.07 18.90
N ASN A 220 -21.13 14.33 19.00
CA ASN A 220 -20.39 14.31 20.26
C ASN A 220 -20.73 15.54 21.13
N ASN A 221 -20.53 15.41 22.44
CA ASN A 221 -20.64 16.54 23.37
C ASN A 221 -19.37 16.63 24.25
N PRO A 222 -18.53 17.66 24.05
CA PRO A 222 -18.67 18.73 23.06
C PRO A 222 -18.55 18.22 21.61
N PRO A 223 -19.12 18.93 20.61
CA PRO A 223 -18.94 18.61 19.19
C PRO A 223 -17.47 18.52 18.82
N ILE A 224 -17.11 17.55 17.96
CA ILE A 224 -15.74 17.31 17.50
C ILE A 224 -15.60 17.84 16.07
N ASP A 225 -16.08 17.10 15.08
CA ASP A 225 -15.93 17.44 13.66
C ASP A 225 -17.14 18.23 13.11
N ASP A 226 -18.28 18.19 13.81
CA ASP A 226 -19.50 18.97 13.55
C ASP A 226 -19.56 20.27 14.36
N SER A 227 -18.39 20.80 14.73
CA SER A 227 -18.30 22.06 15.47
C SER A 227 -18.71 23.26 14.60
N ILE A 228 -19.22 24.32 15.25
CA ILE A 228 -19.51 25.61 14.59
C ILE A 228 -18.26 26.33 14.06
N TYR A 229 -17.07 25.86 14.42
CA TYR A 229 -15.80 26.45 14.04
C TYR A 229 -15.21 25.82 12.77
N SER A 230 -15.72 24.66 12.35
CA SER A 230 -15.42 24.10 11.02
C SER A 230 -15.94 25.05 9.94
N LEU A 231 -15.09 25.34 8.95
CA LEU A 231 -15.40 26.25 7.84
C LEU A 231 -16.27 25.57 6.77
N VAL A 232 -16.22 24.24 6.74
CA VAL A 232 -17.06 23.38 5.91
C VAL A 232 -17.55 22.20 6.76
N THR A 233 -18.64 21.56 6.32
CA THR A 233 -19.17 20.34 6.96
C THR A 233 -18.62 19.11 6.24
N GLN A 234 -17.91 18.24 6.97
CA GLN A 234 -17.52 16.89 6.49
C GLN A 234 -18.73 15.95 6.40
N VAL A 235 -18.55 14.77 5.80
CA VAL A 235 -19.50 13.68 5.95
C VAL A 235 -19.11 12.82 7.17
N PRO A 236 -20.07 12.47 8.04
CA PRO A 236 -19.78 11.62 9.20
C PRO A 236 -19.30 10.23 8.76
N ASN A 237 -18.35 9.67 9.53
CA ASN A 237 -17.72 8.38 9.29
C ASN A 237 -16.80 8.27 8.06
N GLU A 238 -16.50 9.38 7.37
CA GLU A 238 -15.39 9.42 6.42
C GLU A 238 -14.08 9.22 7.18
N LEU A 239 -13.20 8.38 6.64
CA LEU A 239 -11.85 8.19 7.15
C LEU A 239 -11.00 9.40 6.77
N TYR A 240 -9.89 9.60 7.46
CA TYR A 240 -8.91 10.63 7.11
C TYR A 240 -7.52 10.22 7.60
N LEU A 241 -6.49 10.76 6.93
CA LEU A 241 -5.11 10.75 7.41
C LEU A 241 -4.95 11.87 8.46
N GLY A 242 -4.50 11.54 9.66
CA GLY A 242 -4.49 12.47 10.80
C GLY A 242 -3.13 12.58 11.47
N TRP A 243 -3.06 13.38 12.54
CA TRP A 243 -1.87 13.55 13.40
C TRP A 243 -0.56 13.85 12.65
N THR A 244 -0.69 14.31 11.41
CA THR A 244 0.45 14.38 10.52
C THR A 244 1.51 15.30 11.10
N VAL A 245 2.78 15.08 10.80
CA VAL A 245 3.86 15.97 11.22
C VAL A 245 4.76 16.37 10.05
N PRO A 246 5.40 17.55 10.10
CA PRO A 246 6.33 17.96 9.05
C PRO A 246 7.45 16.94 8.82
N GLY A 247 7.61 16.50 7.57
CA GLY A 247 8.60 15.49 7.17
C GLY A 247 7.97 14.16 6.74
N GLU A 248 6.74 13.89 7.13
CA GLU A 248 6.00 12.69 6.72
C GLU A 248 5.56 12.75 5.26
N TRP A 249 5.27 11.58 4.71
CA TRP A 249 4.71 11.46 3.37
C TRP A 249 3.91 10.17 3.18
N THR A 250 2.99 10.20 2.22
CA THR A 250 2.17 9.04 1.80
C THR A 250 2.15 8.95 0.28
N ASN A 251 2.29 7.73 -0.25
CA ASN A 251 2.25 7.42 -1.68
C ASN A 251 0.88 6.88 -2.09
N TYR A 252 0.46 7.22 -3.30
CA TYR A 252 -0.80 6.82 -3.90
C TYR A 252 -0.54 6.40 -5.34
N THR A 253 -0.93 5.18 -5.69
CA THR A 253 -0.99 4.77 -7.07
C THR A 253 -2.24 5.39 -7.69
N VAL A 254 -2.03 6.28 -8.66
CA VAL A 254 -3.10 6.99 -9.36
C VAL A 254 -3.12 6.60 -10.83
N ASP A 255 -4.30 6.46 -11.44
CA ASP A 255 -4.45 6.27 -12.88
C ASP A 255 -4.99 7.55 -13.52
N VAL A 256 -4.07 8.29 -14.15
CA VAL A 256 -4.39 9.57 -14.78
C VAL A 256 -4.99 9.33 -16.17
N GLN A 257 -6.30 9.46 -16.31
CA GLN A 257 -7.04 9.15 -17.52
C GLN A 257 -6.64 10.03 -18.72
N GLN A 258 -6.15 11.24 -18.47
CA GLN A 258 -5.68 12.15 -19.52
C GLN A 258 -4.51 13.03 -19.07
N ALA A 259 -3.53 13.23 -19.95
CA ALA A 259 -2.43 14.15 -19.68
C ALA A 259 -2.92 15.60 -19.68
N GLY A 260 -2.36 16.44 -18.81
CA GLY A 260 -2.59 17.88 -18.81
C GLY A 260 -2.39 18.55 -17.46
N LEU A 261 -2.83 19.79 -17.36
CA LEU A 261 -2.84 20.59 -16.15
C LEU A 261 -4.11 20.33 -15.35
N TYR A 262 -3.93 20.11 -14.05
CA TYR A 262 -5.00 19.89 -13.08
C TYR A 262 -4.93 20.95 -12.00
N SER A 263 -6.10 21.43 -11.59
CA SER A 263 -6.26 22.19 -10.35
C SER A 263 -6.47 21.23 -9.18
N ILE A 264 -5.97 21.59 -8.00
CA ILE A 264 -6.04 20.77 -6.80
C ILE A 264 -6.96 21.45 -5.79
N ASN A 265 -8.06 20.79 -5.43
CA ASN A 265 -8.88 21.16 -4.28
C ASN A 265 -8.53 20.24 -3.12
N ILE A 266 -8.43 20.73 -1.89
CA ILE A 266 -7.96 19.94 -0.73
C ILE A 266 -8.91 20.12 0.45
N MET A 267 -9.26 19.00 1.09
CA MET A 267 -10.03 18.92 2.34
C MET A 267 -9.11 18.57 3.51
N TYR A 268 -9.03 19.44 4.53
CA TYR A 268 -7.98 19.36 5.55
C TYR A 268 -8.33 20.10 6.85
N THR A 269 -7.49 19.89 7.87
CA THR A 269 -7.34 20.76 9.04
C THR A 269 -5.89 21.25 9.13
N LYS A 270 -5.69 22.50 9.54
CA LYS A 270 -4.36 23.13 9.67
C LYS A 270 -4.37 24.14 10.82
N PRO A 271 -4.26 23.68 12.07
CA PRO A 271 -4.19 24.57 13.23
C PRO A 271 -2.88 25.36 13.31
N GLN A 272 -1.84 24.96 12.59
CA GLN A 272 -0.50 25.57 12.67
C GLN A 272 0.10 25.87 11.29
N PRO A 273 1.02 26.86 11.17
CA PRO A 273 1.68 27.18 9.90
C PRO A 273 2.52 26.03 9.33
N GLY A 274 2.72 26.08 8.01
CA GLY A 274 3.53 25.15 7.23
C GLY A 274 2.91 24.93 5.85
N THR A 275 3.53 24.09 5.02
CA THR A 275 3.12 23.90 3.62
C THR A 275 3.05 22.42 3.29
N LEU A 276 2.32 22.05 2.26
CA LEU A 276 2.38 20.70 1.66
C LEU A 276 2.94 20.79 0.24
N SER A 277 3.27 19.65 -0.36
CA SER A 277 3.50 19.58 -1.80
C SER A 277 3.14 18.22 -2.36
N PHE A 278 2.84 18.15 -3.66
CA PHE A 278 2.68 16.89 -4.37
C PHE A 278 3.90 16.59 -5.23
N SER A 279 4.41 15.37 -5.07
CA SER A 279 5.40 14.79 -5.98
C SER A 279 4.74 13.75 -6.87
N VAL A 280 5.27 13.55 -8.07
CA VAL A 280 4.88 12.46 -8.96
C VAL A 280 6.13 11.71 -9.36
N ASN A 281 6.13 10.40 -9.14
CA ASN A 281 7.27 9.52 -9.41
C ASN A 281 8.58 10.04 -8.79
N GLY A 282 8.49 10.57 -7.57
CA GLY A 282 9.62 11.13 -6.82
C GLY A 282 10.03 12.56 -7.19
N VAL A 283 9.33 13.21 -8.14
CA VAL A 283 9.62 14.60 -8.54
C VAL A 283 8.56 15.54 -7.97
N ASN A 284 8.95 16.52 -7.18
CA ASN A 284 8.03 17.56 -6.69
C ASN A 284 7.53 18.42 -7.86
N LEU A 285 6.22 18.42 -8.11
CA LEU A 285 5.62 19.10 -9.27
C LEU A 285 4.80 20.35 -8.92
N THR A 286 4.39 20.53 -7.66
CA THR A 286 3.60 21.69 -7.24
C THR A 286 4.45 22.81 -6.63
N GLY A 287 5.66 22.49 -6.17
CA GLY A 287 6.31 23.30 -5.15
C GLY A 287 5.49 23.33 -3.85
N ASN A 288 5.83 24.25 -2.95
CA ASN A 288 5.14 24.39 -1.67
C ASN A 288 3.77 25.07 -1.86
N ILE A 289 2.71 24.40 -1.41
CA ILE A 289 1.35 24.90 -1.32
C ILE A 289 1.11 25.35 0.11
N ASP A 290 0.77 26.64 0.29
CA ASP A 290 0.37 27.19 1.59
C ASP A 290 -1.16 27.28 1.65
N LEU A 291 -1.75 26.51 2.55
CA LEU A 291 -3.17 26.51 2.81
C LEU A 291 -3.51 27.52 3.93
N PRO A 292 -4.67 28.19 3.90
CA PRO A 292 -5.20 28.96 5.03
C PRO A 292 -5.20 28.16 6.34
N LEU A 293 -4.93 28.83 7.47
CA LEU A 293 -5.07 28.21 8.78
C LEU A 293 -6.55 27.94 9.08
N THR A 294 -6.82 26.82 9.75
CA THR A 294 -8.15 26.50 10.29
C THR A 294 -8.27 26.80 11.80
N PHE A 295 -7.18 27.23 12.41
CA PHE A 295 -7.16 27.70 13.80
C PHE A 295 -8.17 28.83 14.03
N ASN A 296 -8.91 28.75 15.14
CA ASN A 296 -9.84 29.77 15.54
C ASN A 296 -9.72 30.05 17.05
N ALA A 297 -9.17 31.21 17.41
CA ALA A 297 -8.98 31.63 18.81
C ALA A 297 -10.29 31.82 19.59
N ALA A 298 -11.44 31.89 18.92
CA ALA A 298 -12.75 31.92 19.59
C ALA A 298 -13.19 30.54 20.09
N ASP A 299 -12.53 29.47 19.65
CA ASP A 299 -12.70 28.15 20.24
C ASP A 299 -11.84 28.02 21.49
N THR A 300 -12.48 27.75 22.63
CA THR A 300 -11.82 27.62 23.94
C THR A 300 -11.38 26.19 24.25
N LEU A 301 -11.71 25.22 23.38
CA LEU A 301 -11.21 23.85 23.48
C LEU A 301 -9.99 23.71 22.59
N ASP A 302 -8.79 23.81 23.18
CA ASP A 302 -7.52 23.77 22.45
C ASP A 302 -7.42 22.58 21.48
N TRP A 303 -7.84 21.38 21.92
CA TRP A 303 -7.80 20.16 21.12
C TRP A 303 -8.78 20.17 19.92
N ARG A 304 -9.81 21.04 19.90
CA ARG A 304 -10.79 21.06 18.80
C ARG A 304 -10.29 21.84 17.58
N ASN A 305 -9.26 22.68 17.73
CA ASN A 305 -8.60 23.32 16.59
C ASN A 305 -8.04 22.31 15.56
N TRP A 306 -7.75 21.08 16.00
CA TRP A 306 -7.34 19.98 15.13
C TRP A 306 -8.49 19.41 14.28
N HIS A 307 -9.74 19.77 14.58
CA HIS A 307 -10.97 19.29 13.95
C HIS A 307 -11.79 20.41 13.28
N HIS A 308 -11.18 21.59 13.08
CA HIS A 308 -11.79 22.63 12.25
C HIS A 308 -11.50 22.33 10.78
N TRP A 309 -12.47 21.70 10.11
CA TRP A 309 -12.34 21.32 8.71
C TRP A 309 -12.49 22.50 7.75
N ASN A 310 -11.68 22.51 6.69
CA ASN A 310 -11.77 23.45 5.59
C ASN A 310 -11.58 22.74 4.25
N LYS A 311 -12.25 23.24 3.21
CA LYS A 311 -11.99 22.87 1.82
C LYS A 311 -11.50 24.10 1.07
N VAL A 312 -10.33 24.01 0.44
CA VAL A 312 -9.82 25.04 -0.45
C VAL A 312 -9.91 24.52 -1.87
N ASN A 313 -10.53 25.29 -2.74
CA ASN A 313 -10.48 25.05 -4.18
C ASN A 313 -9.30 25.81 -4.79
N ASP A 314 -8.73 25.27 -5.86
CA ASP A 314 -7.59 25.88 -6.57
C ASP A 314 -6.40 26.17 -5.64
N ALA A 315 -6.11 25.26 -4.70
CA ALA A 315 -4.98 25.37 -3.77
C ALA A 315 -3.62 25.38 -4.50
N GLY A 316 -3.57 24.77 -5.67
CA GLY A 316 -2.39 24.72 -6.53
C GLY A 316 -2.73 24.04 -7.85
N GLN A 317 -1.72 23.94 -8.71
CA GLN A 317 -1.84 23.25 -9.99
C GLN A 317 -0.71 22.23 -10.17
N ILE A 318 -1.01 21.14 -10.88
CA ILE A 318 -0.05 20.09 -11.19
C ILE A 318 -0.23 19.63 -12.63
N ARG A 319 0.87 19.41 -13.33
CA ARG A 319 0.86 18.83 -14.67
C ARG A 319 1.12 17.34 -14.57
N LEU A 320 0.20 16.53 -15.07
CA LEU A 320 0.24 15.07 -15.00
C LEU A 320 0.32 14.49 -16.41
N GLU A 321 1.09 13.41 -16.56
CA GLU A 321 1.06 12.59 -17.76
C GLU A 321 -0.13 11.61 -17.70
N ALA A 322 -0.57 11.06 -18.83
CA ALA A 322 -1.60 10.03 -18.82
C ALA A 322 -1.02 8.68 -18.35
N GLY A 323 -1.85 7.89 -17.68
CA GLY A 323 -1.56 6.56 -17.18
C GLY A 323 -1.18 6.52 -15.70
N VAL A 324 -0.81 5.31 -15.28
CA VAL A 324 -0.49 4.99 -13.90
C VAL A 324 0.77 5.72 -13.43
N GLN A 325 0.67 6.42 -12.32
CA GLN A 325 1.74 7.17 -11.69
C GLN A 325 1.69 7.01 -10.16
N VAL A 326 2.82 7.23 -9.49
CA VAL A 326 2.86 7.35 -8.03
C VAL A 326 2.78 8.83 -7.67
N LEU A 327 1.66 9.24 -7.08
CA LEU A 327 1.49 10.54 -6.45
C LEU A 327 1.97 10.45 -4.99
N THR A 328 2.73 11.42 -4.51
CA THR A 328 3.17 11.51 -3.11
C THR A 328 2.64 12.80 -2.51
N LEU A 329 1.87 12.70 -1.41
CA LEU A 329 1.61 13.84 -0.54
C LEU A 329 2.81 14.02 0.39
N ASN A 330 3.49 15.17 0.30
CA ASN A 330 4.57 15.54 1.23
C ASN A 330 4.01 16.51 2.27
N ILE A 331 4.17 16.15 3.54
CA ILE A 331 3.54 16.84 4.65
C ILE A 331 4.55 17.79 5.29
N GLY A 332 4.17 19.05 5.46
CA GLY A 332 5.00 20.08 6.10
C GLY A 332 4.28 20.89 7.16
N PHE A 333 3.16 20.39 7.69
CA PHE A 333 2.49 20.97 8.87
C PHE A 333 1.76 19.89 9.66
N ASN A 334 1.43 20.22 10.91
CA ASN A 334 0.61 19.39 11.76
C ASN A 334 -0.88 19.61 11.49
N GLY A 335 -1.64 18.53 11.25
CA GLY A 335 -3.05 18.60 10.92
C GLY A 335 -3.65 17.25 10.52
N ASN A 336 -4.76 17.30 9.79
CA ASN A 336 -5.41 16.15 9.18
C ASN A 336 -5.69 16.45 7.70
N PHE A 337 -5.75 15.41 6.88
CA PHE A 337 -6.11 15.45 5.47
C PHE A 337 -7.14 14.38 5.17
N ASP A 338 -8.23 14.77 4.51
CA ASP A 338 -9.28 13.84 4.04
C ASP A 338 -8.96 13.43 2.60
N TYR A 339 -9.11 14.35 1.64
CA TYR A 339 -8.81 14.08 0.23
C TYR A 339 -8.23 15.28 -0.52
N ALA A 340 -7.68 15.01 -1.70
CA ALA A 340 -7.50 16.00 -2.78
C ALA A 340 -8.31 15.64 -4.02
N GLU A 341 -9.00 16.63 -4.59
CA GLU A 341 -9.71 16.51 -5.86
C GLU A 341 -8.89 17.18 -6.96
N PHE A 342 -8.58 16.42 -8.01
CA PHE A 342 -7.83 16.85 -9.17
C PHE A 342 -8.79 17.15 -10.33
N VAL A 343 -8.98 18.43 -10.63
CA VAL A 343 -9.90 18.90 -11.67
C VAL A 343 -9.12 19.25 -12.92
N TYR A 344 -9.43 18.63 -14.05
CA TYR A 344 -8.76 18.92 -15.32
C TYR A 344 -9.03 20.37 -15.78
N VAL A 345 -7.95 21.10 -16.05
CA VAL A 345 -7.99 22.50 -16.50
C VAL A 345 -7.80 22.58 -18.02
N GLY A 346 -6.87 21.80 -18.56
CA GLY A 346 -6.51 21.84 -19.97
C GLY A 346 -5.19 21.14 -20.27
N PRO A 347 -4.80 21.06 -21.56
CA PRO A 347 -3.63 20.31 -22.00
C PRO A 347 -2.28 20.89 -21.60
#